data_AF-A0A7S1WXT7-F1
#
_entry.id   AF-A0A7S1WXT7-F1
#
_cell.length_a   1.000
_cell.length_b   1.000
_cell.length_c   1.000
_cell.angle_alpha   90.00
_cell.angle_beta   90.00
_cell.angle_gamma   90.00
#
_symmetry.space_group_name_H-M   'P 1'
#
loop_
_entity.id
_entity.type
_entity.pdbx_description
1 polymer ?
#
loop_
_entity_poly.entity_id
_entity_poly.type
_entity_poly.pdbx_seq_one_letter_code
_entity_poly.pdbx_strand_id
1 'polypeptide(L)'
;VGAETVKLLVQRLLGQQALEGWQMGVTRVFLRSGQLAQLEGIRGARLAKAAIIVQAAIRMHIVRRAFRRKLAAIVVLQAAHRGRMTRRQVGTLRRHVAATRIQSAYRMHQARMILNAHRQLMCAMKLQSWARM
;
A
#
# COMPACT_ATOMS: atom_id res chain seq x y z
N VAL A 1 -48.52 -18.59 9.42
CA VAL A 1 -48.16 -18.34 10.83
C VAL A 1 -49.45 -18.04 11.57
N GLY A 2 -49.86 -18.90 12.51
CA GLY A 2 -51.19 -18.82 13.13
C GLY A 2 -51.32 -17.65 14.09
N ALA A 3 -52.54 -17.18 14.32
CA ALA A 3 -52.86 -16.12 15.29
C ALA A 3 -52.33 -16.43 16.70
N GLU A 4 -52.31 -17.71 17.07
CA GLU A 4 -51.78 -18.20 18.34
C GLU A 4 -50.26 -18.01 18.46
N THR A 5 -49.51 -18.19 17.37
CA THR A 5 -48.06 -17.96 17.33
C THR A 5 -47.71 -16.49 17.57
N VAL A 6 -48.48 -15.57 16.98
CA VAL A 6 -48.30 -14.13 17.18
C VAL A 6 -48.61 -13.76 18.63
N LYS A 7 -49.67 -14.33 19.21
CA LYS A 7 -50.06 -14.10 20.61
C LYS A 7 -48.96 -14.53 21.57
N LEU A 8 -48.40 -15.73 21.39
CA LEU A 8 -47.27 -16.24 22.16
C LEU A 8 -46.01 -15.37 22.01
N LEU A 9 -45.71 -14.91 20.80
CA LEU A 9 -44.58 -14.03 20.53
C LEU A 9 -44.72 -12.70 21.28
N VAL A 10 -45.89 -12.07 21.22
CA VAL A 10 -46.15 -10.80 21.90
C VAL A 10 -46.09 -10.97 23.43
N GLN A 11 -46.66 -12.05 23.97
CA GLN A 11 -46.53 -12.35 25.41
C GLN A 11 -45.07 -12.50 25.83
N ARG A 12 -44.26 -13.21 25.03
CA ARG A 12 -42.82 -13.36 25.28
C ARG A 12 -42.08 -12.02 25.21
N LEU A 13 -42.36 -11.22 24.19
CA LEU A 13 -41.72 -9.92 24.00
C LEU A 13 -42.05 -8.95 25.13
N LEU A 14 -43.32 -8.84 25.54
CA LEU A 14 -43.73 -7.96 26.64
C LEU A 14 -43.23 -8.47 27.99
N GLY A 15 -43.23 -9.79 28.21
CA GLY A 15 -42.67 -10.42 29.41
C GLY A 15 -41.17 -10.17 29.59
N GLN A 16 -40.41 -10.04 28.49
CA GLN A 16 -38.99 -9.70 28.54
C GLN A 16 -38.72 -8.23 28.91
N GLN A 17 -39.71 -7.34 28.79
CA GLN A 17 -39.53 -5.90 29.03
C GLN A 17 -39.90 -5.47 30.45
N ALA A 18 -40.07 -6.41 31.40
CA ALA A 18 -40.48 -6.15 32.79
C ALA A 18 -41.71 -5.23 32.91
N LEU A 19 -42.63 -5.33 31.95
CA LEU A 19 -43.88 -4.57 31.92
C LEU A 19 -44.94 -5.32 32.72
N GLU A 20 -45.48 -4.66 33.75
CA GLU A 20 -46.53 -5.22 34.61
C GLU A 20 -47.90 -4.63 34.27
N GLY A 21 -48.97 -5.42 34.41
CA GLY A 21 -50.35 -4.92 34.31
C GLY A 21 -50.86 -4.65 32.89
N TRP A 22 -50.19 -5.16 31.85
CA TRP A 22 -50.75 -5.28 30.49
C TRP A 22 -51.68 -6.50 30.39
N GLN A 23 -52.63 -6.48 29.46
CA GLN A 23 -53.55 -7.60 29.23
C GLN A 23 -53.64 -7.95 27.74
N MET A 24 -53.79 -9.23 27.44
CA MET A 24 -53.95 -9.73 26.07
C MET A 24 -55.43 -10.09 25.82
N GLY A 25 -56.10 -9.32 24.97
CA GLY A 25 -57.42 -9.66 24.46
C GLY A 25 -57.37 -10.72 23.35
N VAL A 26 -58.54 -11.05 22.78
CA VAL A 26 -58.64 -11.97 21.63
C VAL A 26 -57.99 -11.34 20.39
N THR A 27 -58.16 -10.03 20.20
CA THR A 27 -57.72 -9.31 18.99
C THR A 27 -56.72 -8.18 19.25
N ARG A 28 -56.57 -7.70 20.50
CA ARG A 28 -55.75 -6.52 20.84
C ARG A 28 -55.02 -6.68 22.18
N VAL A 29 -53.89 -5.99 22.31
CA VAL A 29 -53.16 -5.84 23.58
C VAL A 29 -53.65 -4.56 24.26
N PHE A 30 -54.01 -4.65 25.54
CA PHE A 30 -54.39 -3.52 26.37
C PHE A 30 -53.20 -3.10 27.23
N LEU A 31 -52.85 -1.81 27.13
CA LEU A 31 -51.77 -1.17 27.87
C LEU A 31 -52.34 -0.09 28.78
N ARG A 32 -51.74 0.09 29.95
CA ARG A 32 -52.02 1.21 30.87
C ARG A 32 -51.37 2.49 30.34
N SER A 33 -51.78 3.63 30.89
CA SER A 33 -51.15 4.92 30.61
C SER A 33 -49.64 4.87 30.86
N GLY A 34 -48.86 5.50 29.98
CA GLY A 34 -47.39 5.55 30.06
C GLY A 34 -46.63 4.30 29.55
N GLN A 35 -47.28 3.13 29.47
CA GLN A 35 -46.61 1.89 29.04
C GLN A 35 -46.19 1.90 27.57
N LEU A 36 -47.03 2.47 26.70
CA LEU A 36 -46.67 2.65 25.30
C LEU A 36 -45.45 3.56 25.14
N ALA A 37 -45.37 4.64 25.93
CA ALA A 37 -44.22 5.54 25.92
C ALA A 37 -42.94 4.84 26.40
N GLN A 38 -43.04 3.97 27.41
CA GLN A 38 -41.91 3.14 27.87
C GLN A 38 -41.43 2.20 26.75
N LEU A 39 -42.35 1.51 26.06
CA LEU A 39 -42.03 0.63 24.93
C LEU A 39 -41.37 1.40 23.77
N GLU A 40 -41.88 2.58 23.44
CA GLU A 40 -41.29 3.46 22.44
C GLU A 40 -39.88 3.94 22.84
N GLY A 41 -39.65 4.22 24.12
CA GLY A 41 -38.33 4.55 24.66
C GLY A 41 -37.32 3.40 24.48
N ILE A 42 -37.72 2.16 24.82
CA ILE A 42 -36.89 0.96 24.63
C ILE A 42 -36.61 0.72 23.14
N ARG A 43 -37.64 0.85 22.29
CA ARG A 43 -37.51 0.72 20.83
C ARG A 43 -36.52 1.75 20.28
N GLY A 44 -36.64 3.01 20.70
CA GLY A 44 -35.73 4.09 20.34
C GLY A 44 -34.29 3.81 20.75
N ALA A 45 -34.05 3.38 21.99
CA ALA A 45 -32.72 3.02 22.48
C ALA A 45 -32.10 1.87 21.68
N ARG A 46 -32.89 0.84 21.33
CA ARG A 46 -32.42 -0.29 20.53
C ARG A 46 -32.04 0.12 19.10
N LEU A 47 -32.87 0.96 18.47
CA LEU A 47 -32.58 1.51 17.13
C LEU A 47 -31.34 2.41 17.13
N ALA A 48 -31.21 3.28 18.14
CA ALA A 48 -30.04 4.13 18.30
C ALA A 48 -28.76 3.31 18.46
N LYS A 49 -28.78 2.27 19.30
CA LYS A 49 -27.64 1.34 19.47
C LYS A 49 -27.27 0.65 18.16
N ALA A 50 -28.26 0.16 17.42
CA ALA A 50 -28.02 -0.47 16.11
C ALA A 50 -27.41 0.53 15.11
N ALA A 51 -27.93 1.75 15.05
CA ALA A 51 -27.41 2.80 14.20
C ALA A 51 -25.96 3.15 14.53
N ILE A 52 -25.61 3.26 15.81
CA ILE A 52 -24.23 3.52 16.26
C ILE A 52 -23.27 2.42 15.78
N ILE A 53 -23.65 1.15 15.89
CA ILE A 53 -22.82 0.03 15.44
C ILE A 53 -22.57 0.12 13.93
N VAL A 54 -23.63 0.35 13.14
CA VAL A 54 -23.53 0.48 11.68
C VAL A 54 -22.65 1.68 11.30
N GLN A 55 -22.89 2.84 11.91
CA GLN A 55 -22.13 4.05 11.67
C GLN A 55 -20.65 3.88 12.04
N ALA A 56 -20.34 3.23 13.16
CA ALA A 56 -18.98 2.94 13.58
C ALA A 56 -18.25 2.03 12.57
N ALA A 57 -18.93 0.98 12.10
CA ALA A 57 -18.38 0.07 11.10
C ALA A 57 -18.08 0.79 9.76
N ILE A 58 -18.99 1.66 9.31
CA ILE A 58 -18.81 2.46 8.09
C ILE A 58 -17.63 3.45 8.25
N ARG A 59 -17.58 4.20 9.35
CA ARG A 59 -16.48 5.14 9.62
C ARG A 59 -15.12 4.42 9.63
N MET A 60 -15.03 3.27 10.31
CA MET A 60 -13.84 2.43 10.29
C MET A 60 -13.48 1.98 8.87
N HIS A 61 -14.45 1.49 8.10
CA HIS A 61 -14.22 1.00 6.74
C HIS A 61 -13.65 2.10 5.84
N ILE A 62 -14.21 3.31 5.89
CA ILE A 62 -13.75 4.46 5.10
C ILE A 62 -12.29 4.79 5.41
N VAL A 63 -11.94 4.93 6.70
CA VAL A 63 -10.58 5.26 7.14
C VAL A 63 -9.60 4.15 6.74
N ARG A 64 -9.95 2.88 7.00
CA ARG A 64 -9.11 1.72 6.64
C ARG A 64 -8.88 1.64 5.14
N ARG A 65 -9.91 1.88 4.32
CA ARG A 65 -9.80 1.87 2.85
C ARG A 65 -8.89 3.00 2.36
N ALA A 66 -9.02 4.20 2.90
CA ALA A 66 -8.15 5.32 2.56
C ALA A 66 -6.69 5.06 2.93
N PHE A 67 -6.44 4.54 4.13
CA PHE A 67 -5.10 4.20 4.60
C PHE A 67 -4.42 3.15 3.71
N ARG A 68 -5.14 2.06 3.38
CA ARG A 68 -4.61 1.01 2.48
C ARG A 68 -4.25 1.55 1.09
N ARG A 69 -5.07 2.44 0.52
CA ARG A 69 -4.74 3.10 -0.76
C ARG A 69 -3.46 3.93 -0.66
N LYS A 70 -3.29 4.70 0.42
CA LYS A 70 -2.06 5.47 0.67
C LYS A 70 -0.84 4.57 0.78
N LEU A 71 -0.93 3.49 1.56
CA LEU A 71 0.18 2.53 1.70
C LEU A 71 0.58 1.90 0.37
N ALA A 72 -0.39 1.49 -0.45
CA ALA A 72 -0.10 0.92 -1.77
C ALA A 72 0.66 1.92 -2.66
N ALA A 73 0.23 3.19 -2.67
CA ALA A 73 0.92 4.24 -3.41
C ALA A 73 2.35 4.49 -2.88
N ILE A 74 2.54 4.50 -1.56
CA ILE A 74 3.85 4.67 -0.94
C ILE A 74 4.81 3.54 -1.34
N VAL A 75 4.35 2.28 -1.32
CA VAL A 75 5.19 1.13 -1.71
C VAL A 75 5.65 1.24 -3.16
N VAL A 76 4.75 1.62 -4.07
CA VAL A 76 5.10 1.83 -5.49
C VAL A 76 6.14 2.96 -5.64
N LEU A 77 5.92 4.09 -4.95
CA LEU A 77 6.85 5.21 -4.98
C LEU A 77 8.24 4.84 -4.43
N GLN A 78 8.28 4.13 -3.31
CA GLN A 78 9.53 3.66 -2.70
C GLN A 78 10.27 2.69 -3.63
N ALA A 79 9.57 1.74 -4.26
CA ALA A 79 10.17 0.82 -5.22
C ALA A 79 10.75 1.56 -6.43
N ALA A 80 9.99 2.52 -7.00
CA ALA A 80 10.44 3.34 -8.11
C ALA A 80 11.67 4.20 -7.74
N HIS A 81 11.68 4.76 -6.53
CA HIS A 81 12.80 5.54 -6.01
C HIS A 81 14.06 4.68 -5.86
N ARG A 82 13.97 3.52 -5.18
CA ARG A 82 15.09 2.57 -5.04
C ARG A 82 15.63 2.16 -6.41
N GLY A 83 14.75 1.80 -7.34
CA GLY A 83 15.16 1.44 -8.71
C GLY A 83 15.86 2.57 -9.46
N ARG A 84 15.40 3.83 -9.28
CA ARG A 84 16.06 5.02 -9.86
C ARG A 84 17.45 5.22 -9.26
N MET A 85 17.61 5.08 -7.95
CA MET A 85 18.92 5.20 -7.28
C MET A 85 19.92 4.19 -7.82
N THR A 86 19.54 2.90 -7.86
CA THR A 86 20.42 1.84 -8.37
C THR A 86 20.82 2.09 -9.84
N ARG A 87 19.87 2.46 -10.71
CA ARG A 87 20.19 2.76 -12.12
C ARG A 87 21.15 3.95 -12.26
N ARG A 88 21.00 4.99 -11.44
CA ARG A 88 21.93 6.13 -11.42
C ARG A 88 23.34 5.70 -11.00
N GLN A 89 23.46 4.93 -9.93
CA GLN A 89 24.74 4.41 -9.45
C GLN A 89 25.43 3.55 -10.50
N VAL A 90 24.71 2.57 -11.07
CA VAL A 90 25.22 1.70 -12.14
C VAL A 90 25.62 2.51 -13.38
N GLY A 91 24.81 3.51 -13.75
CA GLY A 91 25.14 4.41 -14.87
C GLY A 91 26.44 5.19 -14.66
N THR A 92 26.67 5.70 -13.45
CA THR A 92 27.94 6.35 -13.08
C THR A 92 29.11 5.37 -13.11
N LEU A 93 28.96 4.17 -12.56
CA LEU A 93 30.00 3.14 -12.59
C LEU A 93 30.36 2.75 -14.03
N ARG A 94 29.36 2.52 -14.89
CA ARG A 94 29.57 2.22 -16.32
C ARG A 94 30.32 3.33 -17.04
N ARG A 95 30.01 4.59 -16.76
CA ARG A 95 30.74 5.75 -17.31
C ARG A 95 32.20 5.76 -16.86
N HIS A 96 32.48 5.51 -15.58
CA HIS A 96 33.86 5.42 -15.09
C HIS A 96 34.63 4.27 -15.76
N VAL A 97 34.04 3.08 -15.84
CA VAL A 97 34.67 1.93 -16.50
C VAL A 97 34.97 2.23 -17.98
N ALA A 98 34.02 2.85 -18.69
CA ALA A 98 34.22 3.25 -20.08
C ALA A 98 35.36 4.28 -20.21
N ALA A 99 35.38 5.30 -19.35
CA ALA A 99 36.44 6.30 -19.32
C ALA A 99 37.82 5.66 -19.08
N THR A 100 37.93 4.76 -18.09
CA THR A 100 39.18 4.04 -17.80
C THR A 100 39.65 3.21 -18.99
N ARG A 101 38.73 2.53 -19.71
CA ARG A 101 39.06 1.75 -20.91
C ARG A 101 39.59 2.64 -22.04
N ILE A 102 38.96 3.79 -22.27
CA ILE A 102 39.41 4.75 -23.28
C ILE A 102 40.79 5.29 -22.92
N GLN A 103 40.97 5.70 -21.67
CA GLN A 103 42.23 6.23 -21.16
C GLN A 103 43.37 5.20 -21.27
N SER A 104 43.13 3.94 -20.92
CA SER A 104 44.15 2.89 -21.00
C SER A 104 44.52 2.57 -22.44
N ALA A 105 43.54 2.49 -23.35
CA ALA A 105 43.79 2.30 -24.77
C ALA A 105 44.61 3.46 -25.37
N TYR A 106 44.28 4.70 -25.01
CA TYR A 106 45.02 5.88 -25.43
C TYR A 106 46.48 5.86 -24.94
N ARG A 107 46.70 5.60 -23.64
CA ARG A 107 48.06 5.51 -23.06
C ARG A 107 48.88 4.40 -23.74
N MET A 108 48.26 3.27 -24.02
CA MET A 108 48.90 2.15 -24.73
C MET A 108 49.25 2.51 -26.17
N HIS A 109 48.38 3.23 -26.88
CA HIS A 109 48.65 3.73 -28.23
C HIS A 109 49.84 4.70 -28.23
N GLN A 110 49.87 5.66 -27.31
CA GLN A 110 50.99 6.59 -27.14
C GLN A 110 52.31 5.84 -26.90
N ALA A 111 52.33 4.88 -25.98
CA ALA A 111 53.52 4.07 -25.70
C ALA A 111 54.01 3.30 -26.94
N ARG A 112 53.09 2.74 -27.74
CA ARG A 112 53.43 2.06 -29.02
C ARG A 112 54.02 3.01 -30.05
N MET A 113 53.46 4.22 -30.18
CA MET A 113 53.99 5.23 -31.11
C MET A 113 55.43 5.59 -30.77
N ILE A 114 55.72 5.84 -29.50
CA ILE A 114 57.08 6.14 -29.01
C ILE A 114 58.03 4.98 -29.30
N LEU A 115 57.63 3.74 -28.97
CA LEU A 115 58.45 2.56 -29.22
C LEU A 115 58.74 2.35 -30.71
N ASN A 116 57.74 2.54 -31.58
CA ASN A 116 57.90 2.39 -33.01
C ASN A 116 58.83 3.46 -33.60
N ALA A 117 58.72 4.71 -33.15
CA ALA A 117 59.63 5.79 -33.55
C ALA A 117 61.08 5.45 -33.15
N HIS A 118 61.29 4.96 -31.93
CA HIS A 118 62.62 4.53 -31.48
C HIS A 118 63.17 3.37 -32.32
N ARG A 119 62.34 2.38 -32.65
CA ARG A 119 62.74 1.25 -33.52
C ARG A 119 63.14 1.71 -34.92
N GLN A 120 62.41 2.67 -35.51
CA GLN A 120 62.74 3.24 -36.82
C GLN A 120 64.09 3.97 -36.80
N LEU A 121 64.34 4.79 -35.78
CA LEU A 121 65.64 5.45 -35.59
C LEU A 121 66.77 4.43 -35.47
N MET A 122 66.60 3.38 -34.67
CA MET A 122 67.60 2.32 -34.51
C MET A 122 67.86 1.55 -35.82
N CYS A 123 66.82 1.26 -36.62
CA CYS A 123 67.00 0.66 -37.94
C CYS A 123 67.80 1.57 -38.87
N ALA A 124 67.50 2.87 -38.91
CA ALA A 124 68.25 3.83 -39.70
C ALA A 124 69.73 3.90 -39.28
N MET A 125 70.02 3.94 -37.98
CA MET A 125 71.39 3.96 -37.46
C MET A 125 72.17 2.70 -37.85
N LYS A 126 71.54 1.51 -37.78
CA LYS A 126 72.15 0.25 -38.21
C LYS A 126 72.46 0.24 -39.71
N LEU A 127 71.56 0.79 -40.52
CA LEU A 127 71.75 0.90 -41.97
C LEU A 127 72.91 1.86 -42.29
N GLN A 128 72.96 3.01 -41.62
CA GLN A 128 74.04 3.99 -41.75
C GLN A 128 75.40 3.42 -41.33
N SER A 129 75.46 2.62 -40.25
CA SER A 129 76.70 1.96 -39.85
C SER A 129 77.15 0.91 -40.86
N TRP A 130 76.21 0.16 -41.44
CA TRP A 130 76.52 -0.83 -42.48
C TRP A 130 77.05 -0.18 -43.75
N ALA A 131 76.44 0.92 -44.21
CA ALA A 131 76.88 1.65 -45.40
C ALA A 131 78.23 2.40 -45.24
N ARG A 132 78.75 2.54 -44.01
CA ARG A 132 80.06 3.15 -43.71
C ARG A 132 81.20 2.15 -43.55
N MET A 133 80.90 0.85 -43.48
CA MET A 133 81.87 -0.25 -43.52
C MET A 133 82.19 -0.62 -44.96
#